data_AF-A0A2P4YNZ7-F1
#
_entry.id   AF-A0A2P4YNZ7-F1
#
_cell.length_a   1.000
_cell.length_b   1.000
_cell.length_c   1.000
_cell.angle_alpha   90.00
_cell.angle_beta   90.00
_cell.angle_gamma   90.00
#
_symmetry.space_group_name_H-M   'P 1'
#
loop_
_entity.id
_entity.type
_entity.pdbx_description
1 polymer ?
#
loop_
_entity_poly.entity_id
_entity_poly.type
_entity_poly.pdbx_seq_one_letter_code
_entity_poly.pdbx_strand_id
1 'polypeptide(L)'
;MHEIAAGVVSGRDAEENDVPEHWANDIVLTDYAPELAFLPDLTEITVTALYYTGPNVQNKDLDVGQQQKLVDVLKRHEKIMISSGNALPPPAYGVVCDIDVQEHAPIKQRARRTPLRFLGKLYELLKGLLRAGLITFSDSPWASPIVIVLKKNGVDIRLCIDYKMVNAVTAIMEYAMPLRADFGP
;
A
#
# COMPACT_ATOMS: atom_id res chain seq x y z
N MET A 1 -3.31 -85.62 9.99
CA MET A 1 -2.70 -85.08 11.22
C MET A 1 -1.91 -83.84 10.82
N HIS A 2 -2.46 -82.67 11.18
CA HIS A 2 -1.85 -81.34 11.34
C HIS A 2 -1.22 -80.57 10.14
N GLU A 3 -1.62 -79.29 10.09
CA GLU A 3 -1.23 -78.20 9.17
C GLU A 3 0.25 -77.81 9.25
N ILE A 4 0.73 -76.96 8.33
CA ILE A 4 1.05 -75.53 8.57
C ILE A 4 1.33 -74.78 7.23
N ALA A 5 0.57 -73.68 7.06
CA ALA A 5 0.83 -72.38 6.41
C ALA A 5 1.32 -72.23 4.95
N ALA A 6 0.38 -71.77 4.12
CA ALA A 6 0.36 -70.55 3.30
C ALA A 6 1.65 -70.03 2.61
N GLY A 7 1.64 -70.08 1.27
CA GLY A 7 2.44 -69.23 0.39
C GLY A 7 1.78 -69.15 -0.99
N VAL A 8 0.95 -68.13 -1.22
CA VAL A 8 0.31 -67.86 -2.52
C VAL A 8 1.20 -66.96 -3.38
N VAL A 9 1.13 -67.26 -4.66
CA VAL A 9 1.98 -66.92 -5.79
C VAL A 9 1.60 -65.60 -6.47
N SER A 10 2.65 -64.94 -6.99
CA SER A 10 2.78 -64.02 -8.13
C SER A 10 1.80 -62.86 -8.34
N GLY A 11 2.40 -61.69 -8.52
CA GLY A 11 1.92 -60.64 -9.43
C GLY A 11 2.99 -59.58 -9.54
N ARG A 12 3.62 -59.45 -10.72
CA ARG A 12 4.35 -58.23 -11.08
C ARG A 12 3.28 -57.20 -11.39
N ASP A 13 3.31 -56.06 -10.72
CA ASP A 13 2.77 -54.82 -11.26
C ASP A 13 3.67 -53.68 -10.80
N ALA A 14 4.05 -52.85 -11.75
CA ALA A 14 4.87 -51.67 -11.54
C ALA A 14 4.03 -50.63 -10.78
N GLU A 15 4.45 -50.28 -9.57
CA GLU A 15 3.91 -49.10 -8.89
C GLU A 15 4.48 -47.84 -9.56
N GLU A 16 3.63 -47.27 -10.40
CA GLU A 16 3.67 -45.92 -10.93
C GLU A 16 3.78 -44.94 -9.74
N ASN A 17 4.93 -44.28 -9.62
CA ASN A 17 5.10 -43.18 -8.68
C ASN A 17 4.25 -41.99 -9.14
N ASP A 18 2.98 -41.96 -8.75
CA ASP A 18 2.12 -40.78 -8.82
C ASP A 18 2.60 -39.74 -7.80
N VAL A 19 3.68 -39.04 -8.15
CA VAL A 19 3.97 -37.74 -7.55
C VAL A 19 2.98 -36.78 -8.20
N PRO A 20 2.04 -36.16 -7.46
CA PRO A 20 1.21 -35.13 -8.06
C PRO A 20 2.12 -33.96 -8.43
N GLU A 21 2.49 -33.89 -9.70
CA GLU A 21 3.04 -32.69 -10.31
C GLU A 21 1.99 -31.60 -10.13
N HIS A 22 2.18 -30.78 -9.11
CA HIS A 22 1.54 -29.47 -9.06
C HIS A 22 2.09 -28.70 -10.25
N TRP A 23 1.41 -28.77 -11.40
CA TRP A 23 1.60 -27.78 -12.45
C TRP A 23 1.46 -26.43 -11.79
N ALA A 24 2.56 -25.69 -11.77
CA ALA A 24 2.49 -24.27 -11.50
C ALA A 24 1.46 -23.76 -12.51
N ASN A 25 0.34 -23.23 -12.02
CA ASN A 25 -0.50 -22.42 -12.88
C ASN A 25 0.43 -21.31 -13.36
N ASP A 26 0.91 -21.43 -14.60
CA ASP A 26 1.62 -20.39 -15.30
C ASP A 26 0.57 -19.29 -15.49
N ILE A 27 0.52 -18.37 -14.52
CA ILE A 27 -0.35 -17.21 -14.59
C ILE A 27 0.23 -16.35 -15.70
N VAL A 28 -0.46 -16.32 -16.84
CA VAL A 28 -0.05 -15.55 -18.01
C VAL A 28 -0.50 -14.11 -17.80
N LEU A 29 0.26 -13.12 -18.31
CA LEU A 29 -0.10 -11.70 -18.22
C LEU A 29 -1.53 -11.39 -18.70
N THR A 30 -2.07 -12.23 -19.59
CA THR A 30 -3.46 -12.19 -20.09
C THR A 30 -4.51 -12.49 -19.02
N ASP A 31 -4.18 -13.24 -17.98
CA ASP A 31 -5.10 -13.56 -16.86
C ASP A 31 -5.37 -12.33 -15.99
N TYR A 32 -4.48 -11.33 -16.06
CA TYR A 32 -4.64 -10.01 -15.47
C TYR A 32 -5.31 -9.00 -16.41
N ALA A 33 -5.71 -9.36 -17.63
CA ALA A 33 -6.35 -8.43 -18.57
C ALA A 33 -7.57 -7.67 -17.97
N PRO A 34 -8.43 -8.29 -17.14
CA PRO A 34 -9.49 -7.57 -16.43
C PRO A 34 -8.94 -6.58 -15.39
N GLU A 35 -7.82 -6.92 -14.74
CA GLU A 35 -7.15 -6.07 -13.75
C GLU A 35 -6.39 -4.90 -14.41
N LEU A 36 -5.85 -5.12 -15.61
CA LEU A 36 -5.20 -4.13 -16.46
C LEU A 36 -6.21 -3.14 -17.08
N ALA A 37 -7.47 -3.52 -17.25
CA ALA A 37 -8.54 -2.61 -17.67
C ALA A 37 -8.84 -1.52 -16.62
N PHE A 38 -8.37 -1.69 -15.38
CA PHE A 38 -8.45 -0.68 -14.32
C PHE A 38 -7.18 0.20 -14.21
N LEU A 39 -6.19 -0.01 -15.08
CA LEU A 39 -5.05 0.90 -15.13
C LEU A 39 -5.52 2.28 -15.59
N PRO A 40 -5.05 3.35 -14.93
CA PRO A 40 -5.59 4.67 -15.15
C PRO A 40 -5.22 5.24 -16.52
N ASP A 41 -6.20 5.86 -17.18
CA ASP A 41 -5.90 7.01 -18.02
C ASP A 41 -5.36 8.12 -17.12
N LEU A 42 -4.06 8.40 -17.24
CA LEU A 42 -3.35 9.40 -16.44
C LEU A 42 -3.62 10.84 -16.93
N THR A 43 -4.45 11.03 -17.97
CA THR A 43 -4.68 12.34 -18.58
C THR A 43 -5.80 13.17 -17.95
N GLU A 44 -6.63 12.59 -17.08
CA GLU A 44 -7.74 13.31 -16.44
C GLU A 44 -7.26 14.17 -15.26
N ILE A 45 -7.41 15.49 -15.40
CA ILE A 45 -7.07 16.47 -14.36
C ILE A 45 -8.22 16.55 -13.36
N THR A 46 -7.97 16.14 -12.11
CA THR A 46 -8.90 16.41 -11.00
C THR A 46 -8.50 17.72 -10.31
N VAL A 47 -9.22 18.80 -10.59
CA VAL A 47 -9.07 20.07 -9.87
C VAL A 47 -9.67 19.91 -8.48
N THR A 48 -8.88 20.16 -7.44
CA THR A 48 -9.45 20.22 -6.10
C THR A 48 -9.86 21.64 -5.74
N ALA A 49 -11.16 21.88 -5.55
CA ALA A 49 -11.68 23.16 -5.09
C ALA A 49 -11.88 23.16 -3.57
N LEU A 50 -11.34 24.15 -2.86
CA LEU A 50 -11.57 24.32 -1.43
C LEU A 50 -12.93 24.98 -1.17
N TYR A 51 -13.69 24.41 -0.23
CA TYR A 51 -15.02 24.89 0.13
C TYR A 51 -14.98 25.85 1.33
N TYR A 52 -14.73 27.13 1.06
CA TYR A 52 -14.59 28.18 2.10
C TYR A 52 -15.91 28.54 2.82
N THR A 53 -17.05 28.14 2.27
CA THR A 53 -18.36 28.28 2.93
C THR A 53 -18.78 27.03 3.70
N GLY A 54 -17.85 26.08 3.88
CA GLY A 54 -18.07 24.85 4.63
C GLY A 54 -18.32 25.07 6.12
N PRO A 55 -19.03 24.14 6.77
CA PRO A 55 -19.29 24.21 8.22
C PRO A 55 -18.00 24.20 9.06
N ASN A 56 -16.90 23.69 8.51
CA ASN A 56 -15.59 23.69 9.17
C ASN A 56 -14.85 25.04 9.09
N VAL A 57 -15.32 25.98 8.26
CA VAL A 57 -14.72 27.32 8.06
C VAL A 57 -15.61 28.40 8.68
N GLN A 58 -16.92 28.17 8.76
CA GLN A 58 -17.88 29.10 9.34
C GLN A 58 -17.89 28.96 10.87
N ASN A 59 -17.59 30.06 11.57
CA ASN A 59 -17.68 30.12 13.03
C ASN A 59 -18.70 31.17 13.46
N LYS A 60 -19.68 30.76 14.28
CA LYS A 60 -20.75 31.64 14.78
C LYS A 60 -20.26 32.66 15.82
N ASP A 61 -19.11 32.42 16.42
CA ASP A 61 -18.50 33.28 17.44
C ASP A 61 -17.62 34.39 16.84
N LEU A 62 -17.43 34.39 15.51
CA LEU A 62 -16.67 35.43 14.81
C LEU A 62 -17.59 36.53 14.29
N ASP A 63 -17.17 37.78 14.47
CA ASP A 63 -17.79 38.91 13.77
C ASP A 63 -17.57 38.79 12.25
N VAL A 64 -18.43 39.44 11.45
CA VAL A 64 -18.36 39.45 9.99
C VAL A 64 -16.98 39.87 9.49
N GLY A 65 -16.36 40.88 10.12
CA GLY A 65 -15.01 41.32 9.76
C GLY A 65 -13.92 40.29 10.09
N GLN A 66 -14.09 39.52 11.16
CA GLN A 66 -13.15 38.46 11.55
C GLN A 66 -13.30 37.22 10.67
N GLN A 67 -14.54 36.83 10.36
CA GLN A 67 -14.84 35.73 9.43
C GLN A 67 -14.24 36.02 8.05
N GLN A 68 -14.34 37.27 7.57
CA GLN A 68 -13.71 37.67 6.30
C GLN A 68 -12.19 37.55 6.35
N LYS A 69 -11.54 38.05 7.42
CA LYS A 69 -10.10 37.92 7.61
C LYS A 69 -9.63 36.46 7.64
N LEU A 70 -10.38 35.58 8.30
CA LEU A 70 -10.11 34.13 8.29
C LEU A 70 -10.12 33.59 6.86
N VAL A 71 -11.18 33.86 6.10
CA VAL A 71 -11.31 33.40 4.71
C VAL A 71 -10.17 33.95 3.85
N ASP A 72 -9.76 35.20 4.04
CA ASP A 72 -8.66 35.81 3.30
C ASP A 72 -7.32 35.11 3.59
N VAL A 73 -7.07 34.73 4.85
CA VAL A 73 -5.90 33.92 5.23
C VAL A 73 -5.95 32.54 4.58
N LEU A 74 -7.11 31.87 4.61
CA LEU A 74 -7.27 30.55 4.00
C LEU A 74 -7.03 30.59 2.48
N LYS A 75 -7.54 31.61 1.79
CA LYS A 75 -7.29 31.84 0.36
C LYS A 75 -5.81 32.14 0.08
N ARG A 76 -5.19 33.00 0.89
CA ARG A 76 -3.77 33.36 0.76
C ARG A 76 -2.86 32.14 0.83
N HIS A 77 -3.20 31.17 1.68
CA HIS A 77 -2.41 29.97 1.91
C HIS A 77 -2.98 28.70 1.24
N GLU A 78 -3.91 28.84 0.29
CA GLU A 78 -4.56 27.71 -0.40
C GLU A 78 -3.56 26.69 -0.97
N LYS A 79 -2.44 27.17 -1.53
CA LYS A 79 -1.41 26.34 -2.17
C LYS A 79 -0.72 25.33 -1.24
N ILE A 80 -0.74 25.56 0.07
CA ILE A 80 -0.12 24.67 1.06
C ILE A 80 -1.15 23.83 1.83
N MET A 81 -2.44 23.99 1.53
CA MET A 81 -3.50 23.27 2.20
C MET A 81 -3.77 21.92 1.54
N ILE A 82 -4.05 20.93 2.38
CA ILE A 82 -4.48 19.60 1.96
C ILE A 82 -6.01 19.60 2.00
N SER A 83 -6.60 19.45 0.82
CA SER A 83 -8.03 19.66 0.57
C SER A 83 -8.95 18.52 0.99
N SER A 84 -8.43 17.29 1.10
CA SER A 84 -9.19 16.13 1.55
C SER A 84 -8.30 15.19 2.37
N GLY A 85 -8.88 14.41 3.28
CA GLY A 85 -8.12 13.50 4.16
C GLY A 85 -7.38 12.37 3.44
N ASN A 86 -7.59 12.20 2.13
CA ASN A 86 -6.82 11.31 1.27
C ASN A 86 -5.95 12.08 0.25
N ALA A 87 -5.98 13.41 0.23
CA ALA A 87 -5.08 14.19 -0.60
C ALA A 87 -3.66 14.00 -0.09
N LEU A 88 -2.81 13.58 -1.01
CA LEU A 88 -1.44 13.24 -0.74
C LEU A 88 -0.65 14.54 -0.59
N PRO A 89 0.17 14.69 0.47
CA PRO A 89 1.00 15.87 0.59
C PRO A 89 1.91 15.95 -0.65
N PRO A 90 2.24 17.15 -1.13
CA PRO A 90 3.21 17.29 -2.20
C PRO A 90 4.53 16.60 -1.79
N PRO A 91 5.26 16.00 -2.74
CA PRO A 91 6.57 15.42 -2.46
C PRO A 91 7.46 16.43 -1.73
N ALA A 92 8.27 15.97 -0.78
CA ALA A 92 9.26 16.82 -0.15
C ALA A 92 10.28 17.25 -1.22
N TYR A 93 10.39 18.54 -1.48
CA TYR A 93 11.34 19.08 -2.46
C TYR A 93 12.71 19.32 -1.83
N GLY A 94 13.76 18.88 -2.52
CA GLY A 94 15.16 19.24 -2.18
C GLY A 94 15.85 18.35 -1.14
N VAL A 95 15.21 17.27 -0.69
CA VAL A 95 15.83 16.29 0.22
C VAL A 95 15.70 14.89 -0.37
N VAL A 96 16.81 14.18 -0.45
CA VAL A 96 16.86 12.76 -0.79
C VAL A 96 17.09 11.99 0.51
N CYS A 97 16.29 10.95 0.74
CA CYS A 97 16.43 10.08 1.90
C CYS A 97 17.03 8.74 1.43
N ASP A 98 18.32 8.55 1.69
CA ASP A 98 19.00 7.30 1.39
C ASP A 98 18.73 6.28 2.50
N ILE A 99 18.37 5.06 2.09
CA ILE A 99 18.13 3.94 3.00
C ILE A 99 19.36 3.03 2.94
N ASP A 100 20.22 3.13 3.95
CA ASP A 100 21.38 2.25 4.09
C ASP A 100 20.93 0.86 4.57
N VAL A 101 21.21 -0.17 3.76
CA VAL A 101 20.88 -1.58 4.03
C VAL A 101 22.12 -2.40 4.42
N GLN A 102 23.23 -1.75 4.80
CA GLN A 102 24.46 -2.40 5.28
C GLN A 102 25.01 -3.45 4.31
N GLU A 103 25.01 -3.13 3.02
CA GLU A 103 25.46 -4.03 1.94
C GLU A 103 24.69 -5.36 1.83
N HIS A 104 23.51 -5.47 2.46
CA HIS A 104 22.70 -6.68 2.41
C HIS A 104 22.16 -6.97 1.00
N ALA A 105 22.09 -8.25 0.63
CA ALA A 105 21.53 -8.69 -0.64
C ALA A 105 20.03 -8.37 -0.75
N PRO A 106 19.47 -8.16 -1.98
CA PRO A 106 18.07 -7.82 -2.14
C PRO A 106 17.08 -8.83 -1.55
N ILE A 107 16.07 -8.32 -0.84
CA ILE A 107 14.98 -9.11 -0.30
C ILE A 107 13.76 -8.94 -1.21
N LYS A 108 13.35 -10.02 -1.89
CA LYS A 108 12.17 -10.06 -2.76
C LYS A 108 11.09 -10.96 -2.19
N GLN A 109 10.06 -10.36 -1.60
CA GLN A 109 8.93 -11.08 -1.02
C GLN A 109 7.78 -11.18 -2.04
N ARG A 110 7.09 -12.33 -2.03
CA ARG A 110 5.90 -12.54 -2.86
C ARG A 110 4.76 -11.62 -2.40
N ALA A 111 4.02 -11.05 -3.35
CA ALA A 111 2.80 -10.30 -3.07
C ALA A 111 1.77 -11.17 -2.32
N ARG A 112 1.05 -10.56 -1.36
CA ARG A 112 -0.02 -11.23 -0.62
C ARG A 112 -1.30 -11.23 -1.45
N ARG A 113 -2.08 -12.31 -1.34
CA ARG A 113 -3.39 -12.40 -2.01
C ARG A 113 -4.36 -11.38 -1.41
N THR A 114 -4.89 -10.50 -2.24
CA THR A 114 -5.90 -9.52 -1.85
C THR A 114 -7.31 -10.10 -1.99
N PRO A 115 -8.16 -10.02 -0.95
CA PRO A 115 -9.57 -10.40 -1.08
C PRO A 115 -10.30 -9.53 -2.12
N LEU A 116 -11.15 -10.15 -2.95
CA LEU A 116 -11.85 -9.48 -4.06
C LEU A 116 -12.59 -8.20 -3.64
N ARG A 117 -13.22 -8.22 -2.46
CA ARG A 117 -13.96 -7.06 -1.90
C ARG A 117 -13.10 -5.80 -1.72
N PHE A 118 -11.78 -5.91 -1.68
CA PHE A 118 -10.86 -4.78 -1.49
C PHE A 118 -10.12 -4.38 -2.76
N LEU A 119 -10.17 -5.18 -3.83
CA LEU A 119 -9.41 -4.91 -5.05
C LEU A 119 -9.75 -3.55 -5.66
N GLY A 120 -11.03 -3.23 -5.83
CA GLY A 120 -11.44 -1.93 -6.39
C GLY A 120 -10.88 -0.74 -5.60
N LYS A 121 -10.94 -0.81 -4.26
CA LYS A 121 -10.40 0.27 -3.40
C LYS A 121 -8.87 0.34 -3.43
N LEU A 122 -8.21 -0.82 -3.53
CA LEU A 122 -6.76 -0.90 -3.65
C LEU A 122 -6.30 -0.21 -4.94
N TYR A 123 -6.95 -0.51 -6.05
CA TYR A 123 -6.63 0.09 -7.35
C TYR A 123 -6.86 1.60 -7.36
N GLU A 124 -7.97 2.10 -6.78
CA GLU A 124 -8.20 3.54 -6.67
C GLU A 124 -7.11 4.26 -5.84
N LEU A 125 -6.64 3.64 -4.75
CA LEU A 125 -5.54 4.19 -3.96
C LEU A 125 -4.21 4.20 -4.73
N LEU A 126 -3.86 3.10 -5.41
CA LEU A 126 -2.66 3.02 -6.23
C LEU A 126 -2.67 4.04 -7.37
N LYS A 127 -3.83 4.21 -8.02
CA LYS A 127 -4.07 5.24 -9.05
C LYS A 127 -3.83 6.63 -8.49
N GLY A 128 -4.37 6.95 -7.32
CA GLY A 128 -4.15 8.23 -6.65
C GLY A 128 -2.67 8.49 -6.35
N LEU A 129 -1.94 7.47 -5.86
CA LEU A 129 -0.51 7.56 -5.55
C LEU A 129 0.35 7.75 -6.81
N LEU A 130 0.05 7.04 -7.90
CA LEU A 130 0.72 7.20 -9.20
C LEU A 130 0.47 8.60 -9.78
N ARG A 131 -0.78 9.08 -9.77
CA ARG A 131 -1.14 10.43 -10.24
C ARG A 131 -0.46 11.53 -9.42
N ALA A 132 -0.27 11.32 -8.12
CA ALA A 132 0.44 12.24 -7.25
C ALA A 132 1.97 12.19 -7.42
N GLY A 133 2.50 11.24 -8.20
CA GLY A 133 3.95 11.05 -8.38
C GLY A 133 4.67 10.55 -7.12
N LEU A 134 3.95 9.99 -6.14
CA LEU A 134 4.54 9.46 -4.92
C LEU A 134 5.09 8.03 -5.08
N ILE A 135 4.58 7.30 -6.06
CA ILE A 135 5.08 5.98 -6.45
C ILE A 135 5.24 5.93 -7.97
N THR A 136 6.08 5.01 -8.45
CA THR A 136 6.26 4.71 -9.86
C THR A 136 6.33 3.20 -10.05
N PHE A 137 6.14 2.74 -11.29
CA PHE A 137 6.50 1.37 -11.63
C PHE A 137 8.02 1.18 -11.49
N SER A 138 8.43 -0.02 -11.08
CA SER A 138 9.85 -0.35 -10.89
C SER A 138 10.08 -1.84 -11.12
N ASP A 139 11.24 -2.18 -11.69
CA ASP A 139 11.73 -3.55 -11.84
C ASP A 139 12.75 -3.90 -10.74
N SER A 140 12.50 -3.41 -9.52
CA SER A 140 13.44 -3.51 -8.40
C SER A 140 13.72 -4.97 -8.01
N PRO A 141 14.98 -5.32 -7.68
CA PRO A 141 15.29 -6.61 -7.07
C PRO A 141 14.78 -6.71 -5.62
N TRP A 142 14.34 -5.60 -5.02
CA TRP A 142 13.70 -5.52 -3.71
C TRP A 142 12.19 -5.47 -3.84
N ALA A 143 11.47 -6.25 -3.03
CA ALA A 143 10.01 -6.17 -2.96
C ALA A 143 9.49 -6.51 -1.57
N SER A 144 8.64 -5.65 -1.02
CA SER A 144 7.87 -5.88 0.21
C SER A 144 6.38 -5.97 -0.13
N PRO A 145 5.62 -6.88 0.51
CA PRO A 145 4.23 -7.09 0.16
C PRO A 145 3.32 -5.98 0.72
N ILE A 146 2.26 -5.68 -0.02
CA ILE A 146 1.18 -4.80 0.45
C ILE A 146 0.33 -5.55 1.49
N VAL A 147 -0.09 -4.81 2.52
CA VAL A 147 -1.01 -5.22 3.59
C VAL A 147 -2.17 -4.24 3.62
N ILE A 148 -3.39 -4.78 3.59
CA ILE A 148 -4.62 -4.00 3.62
C ILE A 148 -5.15 -3.97 5.05
N VAL A 149 -5.38 -2.77 5.58
CA VAL A 149 -5.94 -2.57 6.92
C VAL A 149 -7.27 -1.80 6.81
N LEU A 150 -8.31 -2.25 7.49
CA LEU A 150 -9.59 -1.54 7.50
C LEU A 150 -9.52 -0.30 8.41
N LYS A 151 -10.05 0.83 7.93
CA LYS A 151 -10.30 2.01 8.76
C LYS A 151 -11.47 1.72 9.71
N LYS A 152 -11.58 2.53 10.76
CA LYS A 152 -12.64 2.42 11.80
C LYS A 152 -14.06 2.47 11.24
N ASN A 153 -14.27 3.09 10.08
CA ASN A 153 -15.58 3.12 9.42
C ASN A 153 -15.99 1.78 8.80
N GLY A 154 -15.14 0.75 8.85
CA GLY A 154 -15.43 -0.61 8.35
C GLY A 154 -15.50 -0.73 6.84
N VAL A 155 -15.42 0.39 6.12
CA VAL A 155 -15.62 0.49 4.68
C VAL A 155 -14.28 0.79 4.01
N ASP A 156 -13.58 1.83 4.45
CA ASP A 156 -12.35 2.26 3.80
C ASP A 156 -11.14 1.43 4.22
N ILE A 157 -10.13 1.42 3.37
CA ILE A 157 -8.88 0.72 3.60
C ILE A 157 -7.70 1.69 3.75
N ARG A 158 -6.64 1.21 4.40
CA ARG A 158 -5.29 1.76 4.38
C ARG A 158 -4.39 0.78 3.63
N LEU A 159 -3.63 1.33 2.69
CA LEU A 159 -2.56 0.62 2.01
C LEU A 159 -1.31 0.73 2.88
N CYS A 160 -0.85 -0.39 3.43
CA CYS A 160 0.38 -0.48 4.20
C CYS A 160 1.38 -1.37 3.46
N ILE A 161 2.67 -1.15 3.67
CA ILE A 161 3.73 -2.01 3.12
C ILE A 161 4.44 -2.69 4.29
N ASP A 162 4.62 -4.00 4.20
CA ASP A 162 5.26 -4.80 5.26
C ASP A 162 6.79 -4.73 5.13
N TYR A 163 7.37 -3.63 5.62
CA TYR A 163 8.81 -3.41 5.58
C TYR A 163 9.60 -4.15 6.66
N LYS A 164 9.00 -5.08 7.42
CA LYS A 164 9.69 -5.72 8.55
C LYS A 164 11.04 -6.34 8.19
N MET A 165 11.12 -7.03 7.05
CA MET A 165 12.36 -7.66 6.59
C MET A 165 13.41 -6.65 6.15
N VAL A 166 12.99 -5.56 5.48
CA VAL A 166 13.90 -4.48 5.05
C VAL A 166 14.38 -3.70 6.26
N ASN A 167 13.48 -3.31 7.16
CA ASN A 167 13.81 -2.59 8.39
C ASN A 167 14.78 -3.35 9.30
N ALA A 168 14.78 -4.70 9.25
CA ALA A 168 15.71 -5.51 10.03
C ALA A 168 17.17 -5.43 9.53
N VAL A 169 17.38 -5.02 8.27
CA VAL A 169 18.70 -4.86 7.65
C VAL A 169 19.06 -3.39 7.41
N THR A 170 18.14 -2.47 7.66
CA THR A 170 18.36 -1.02 7.53
C THR A 170 19.18 -0.49 8.71
N ALA A 171 20.22 0.30 8.42
CA ALA A 171 20.96 1.03 9.44
C ALA A 171 20.07 2.07 10.14
N ILE A 172 20.15 2.13 11.47
CA ILE A 172 19.35 3.06 12.26
C ILE A 172 19.89 4.48 12.04
N MET A 173 19.04 5.36 11.52
CA MET A 173 19.30 6.80 11.51
C MET A 173 18.92 7.38 12.86
N GLU A 174 19.91 7.73 13.68
CA GLU A 174 19.65 8.41 14.95
C GLU A 174 19.39 9.90 14.71
N TYR A 175 18.17 10.33 15.02
CA TYR A 175 17.80 11.73 15.08
C TYR A 175 17.15 12.01 16.42
N ALA A 176 17.72 12.95 17.19
CA ALA A 176 17.18 13.32 18.49
C ALA A 176 15.86 14.08 18.30
N MET A 177 14.74 13.40 18.54
CA MET A 177 13.45 14.06 18.64
C MET A 177 13.21 14.51 20.10
N PRO A 178 12.96 15.80 20.35
CA PRO A 178 12.62 16.28 21.68
C PRO A 178 11.31 15.65 22.17
N LEU A 179 11.26 15.38 23.47
CA LEU A 179 10.04 14.95 24.14
C LEU A 179 9.13 16.16 24.36
N ARG A 180 7.84 15.89 24.60
CA ARG A 180 6.86 16.95 24.93
C ARG A 180 7.33 17.83 26.10
N ALA A 181 8.01 17.25 27.09
CA ALA A 181 8.51 17.96 28.26
C ALA A 181 9.67 18.93 27.97
N ASP A 182 10.36 18.75 26.83
CA ASP A 182 11.48 19.61 26.43
C ASP A 182 10.98 20.93 25.83
N PHE A 183 9.72 20.96 25.37
CA PHE A 183 9.02 22.18 25.01
C PHE A 183 8.41 22.74 26.29
N GLY A 184 8.90 23.90 26.74
CA GLY A 184 8.42 24.56 27.96
C GLY A 184 6.89 24.76 27.99
N PRO A 185 6.34 25.14 29.16
CA PRO A 185 4.89 25.36 29.34
C PRO A 185 4.34 26.46 28.42
#